data_AF-A0A3R7RRC6-F1
#
_entry.id   AF-A0A3R7RRC6-F1
#
_cell.length_a   1.000
_cell.length_b   1.000
_cell.length_c   1.000
_cell.angle_alpha   90.00
_cell.angle_beta   90.00
_cell.angle_gamma   90.00
#
_symmetry.space_group_name_H-M   'P 1'
#
loop_
_entity.id
_entity.type
_entity.pdbx_description
1 polymer ?
#
loop_
_entity_poly.entity_id
_entity_poly.type
_entity_poly.pdbx_seq_one_letter_code
_entity_poly.pdbx_strand_id
1 'polypeptide(L)'
;MSHSAPSLLLRNLHCSLPVIAQIYRDAAGVGTGVLEKDQGASSHLSPPLRVFTTEDGEAAADFFCRELGMGTSALRRWRSGLTEAARRRWWGGEHSLPQRGASPALPTNVHDVLFVQSAIEDLKAVVSPFLTLATLRGRSGVCGSSFLATQRIPPGMYLLSLPVEALMFAHPPPASDPITSFFMYVEELVGQLVVAGDEVTGKDWRPSHSGYVNYLKKSVIPSNNLPFLEREEITQILKMGKTTTSLGEAKNSSKQSSKSPALELWEYFHDEMQGLPLSSYLRQRLSKEEYAWWVSLVLSRRAGAATLIPLVDKLNHDPEPNCYYTMATEESFCGIDVFDNLLAGVPFDLLYEPFLHTFSIREIQEGEELTLCYASPTIHPNPHSSKSGGGGGGGMSVTSPEGRAAWQLQWGFIPEGDSPYSSTDLKEVAAIVAERRVNLRHHHFPSGAFEVNAGKTRH
;
A
#
# COMPACT_ATOMS: atom_id res chain seq x y z
N MET A 1 41.81 1.53 -6.76
CA MET A 1 40.67 0.88 -6.08
C MET A 1 40.55 -0.51 -6.68
N SER A 2 40.77 -1.59 -5.93
CA SER A 2 40.54 -2.93 -6.48
C SER A 2 39.02 -3.10 -6.65
N HIS A 3 38.58 -3.33 -7.87
CA HIS A 3 37.19 -3.70 -8.15
C HIS A 3 37.00 -5.14 -7.65
N SER A 4 36.76 -5.30 -6.35
CA SER A 4 36.26 -6.57 -5.83
C SER A 4 34.97 -6.89 -6.58
N ALA A 5 34.91 -8.08 -7.17
CA ALA A 5 33.73 -8.57 -7.85
C ALA A 5 32.48 -8.38 -6.95
N PRO A 6 31.33 -7.92 -7.50
CA PRO A 6 30.12 -7.77 -6.71
C PRO A 6 29.76 -9.12 -6.08
N SER A 7 29.37 -9.08 -4.80
CA SER A 7 29.06 -10.28 -4.02
C SER A 7 28.01 -11.15 -4.70
N LEU A 8 28.03 -12.43 -4.35
CA LEU A 8 27.14 -13.42 -4.94
C LEU A 8 25.67 -13.07 -4.65
N LEU A 9 25.36 -12.58 -3.45
CA LEU A 9 24.03 -12.09 -3.10
C LEU A 9 23.59 -10.91 -3.98
N LEU A 10 24.45 -9.91 -4.20
CA LEU A 10 24.08 -8.73 -4.97
C LEU A 10 23.66 -9.09 -6.41
N ARG A 11 24.36 -10.07 -7.03
CA ARG A 11 24.05 -10.54 -8.39
C ARG A 11 22.72 -11.30 -8.47
N ASN A 12 22.30 -11.90 -7.37
CA ASN A 12 21.15 -12.80 -7.29
C ASN A 12 20.07 -12.27 -6.34
N LEU A 13 20.06 -10.97 -6.05
CA LEU A 13 19.12 -10.37 -5.10
C LEU A 13 17.67 -10.48 -5.58
N HIS A 14 17.47 -10.61 -6.89
CA HIS A 14 16.17 -10.84 -7.52
C HIS A 14 15.70 -12.31 -7.46
N CYS A 15 16.53 -13.24 -6.94
CA CYS A 15 16.17 -14.64 -6.82
C CYS A 15 15.43 -14.92 -5.51
N SER A 16 14.60 -15.96 -5.50
CA SER A 16 13.96 -16.44 -4.27
C SER A 16 14.99 -16.94 -3.26
N LEU A 17 14.64 -16.90 -1.97
CA LEU A 17 15.54 -17.33 -0.89
C LEU A 17 16.05 -18.78 -1.02
N PRO A 18 15.22 -19.78 -1.43
CA PRO A 18 15.73 -21.13 -1.67
C PRO A 18 16.79 -21.19 -2.78
N VAL A 19 16.63 -20.37 -3.83
CA VAL A 19 17.60 -20.28 -4.94
C VAL A 19 18.89 -19.63 -4.47
N ILE A 20 18.81 -18.52 -3.73
CA ILE A 20 19.99 -17.87 -3.12
C ILE A 20 20.73 -18.87 -2.23
N ALA A 21 20.03 -19.59 -1.36
CA ALA A 21 20.64 -20.59 -0.49
C ALA A 21 21.33 -21.72 -1.28
N GLN A 22 20.74 -22.18 -2.39
CA GLN A 22 21.33 -23.18 -3.26
C GLN A 22 22.63 -22.66 -3.91
N ILE A 23 22.60 -21.44 -4.45
CA ILE A 23 23.77 -20.79 -5.05
C ILE A 23 24.95 -20.73 -4.07
N TYR A 24 24.69 -20.38 -2.80
CA TYR A 24 25.74 -20.36 -1.78
C TYR A 24 26.25 -21.75 -1.38
N ARG A 25 25.37 -22.77 -1.35
CA ARG A 25 25.80 -24.18 -1.15
C ARG A 25 26.72 -24.66 -2.27
N ASP A 26 26.36 -24.38 -3.52
CA ASP A 26 27.14 -24.79 -4.68
C ASP A 26 28.51 -24.09 -4.71
N ALA A 27 28.54 -22.79 -4.40
CA ALA A 27 29.80 -22.04 -4.28
C ALA A 27 30.73 -22.59 -3.19
N ALA A 28 30.17 -23.05 -2.06
CA ALA A 28 30.95 -23.69 -1.00
C ALA A 28 31.46 -25.10 -1.39
N GLY A 29 30.70 -25.84 -2.20
CA GLY A 29 31.04 -27.19 -2.65
C GLY A 29 32.13 -27.27 -3.74
N VAL A 30 32.42 -26.17 -4.44
CA VAL A 30 33.43 -26.12 -5.52
C VAL A 30 34.87 -26.03 -4.98
N GLY A 31 35.07 -25.90 -3.65
CA GLY A 31 36.38 -25.61 -3.04
C GLY A 31 37.02 -26.70 -2.16
N THR A 32 36.35 -27.79 -1.79
CA THR A 32 36.92 -28.77 -0.83
C THR A 32 37.32 -30.07 -1.48
N GLY A 33 38.49 -30.01 -2.11
CA GLY A 33 39.30 -31.16 -2.51
C GLY A 33 40.57 -31.32 -1.69
N VAL A 34 40.69 -30.81 -0.47
CA VAL A 34 41.77 -31.18 0.49
C VAL A 34 41.27 -31.02 1.92
N LEU A 35 41.37 -32.09 2.72
CA LEU A 35 41.23 -32.10 4.18
C LEU A 35 42.34 -31.27 4.82
N GLU A 36 42.01 -30.31 5.68
CA GLU A 36 42.81 -30.06 6.88
C GLU A 36 42.03 -29.35 7.99
N LYS A 37 42.41 -29.71 9.22
CA LYS A 37 41.75 -29.49 10.52
C LYS A 37 41.88 -28.08 11.08
N ASP A 38 40.94 -27.77 11.95
CA ASP A 38 41.00 -26.83 13.09
C ASP A 38 41.37 -25.37 12.81
N GLN A 39 40.34 -24.53 12.74
CA GLN A 39 40.24 -23.32 13.57
C GLN A 39 38.79 -22.81 13.60
N GLY A 40 38.29 -22.54 14.80
CA GLY A 40 36.91 -22.15 15.06
C GLY A 40 36.57 -20.78 14.47
N ALA A 41 35.73 -20.79 13.44
CA ALA A 41 34.77 -19.75 13.08
C ALA A 41 33.88 -20.32 11.97
N SER A 42 32.90 -21.17 12.33
CA SER A 42 31.86 -21.57 11.38
C SER A 42 30.91 -20.38 11.17
N SER A 43 31.37 -19.36 10.44
CA SER A 43 30.55 -18.20 10.09
C SER A 43 29.63 -18.61 8.95
N HIS A 44 28.35 -18.86 9.28
CA HIS A 44 27.24 -19.22 8.39
C HIS A 44 27.43 -18.71 6.93
N LEU A 45 27.88 -19.61 6.05
CA LEU A 45 28.17 -19.32 4.63
C LEU A 45 26.89 -19.21 3.78
N SER A 46 25.72 -19.56 4.31
CA SER A 46 24.43 -19.52 3.62
C SER A 46 23.40 -18.73 4.43
N PRO A 47 22.43 -18.06 3.79
CA PRO A 47 21.34 -17.43 4.52
C PRO A 47 20.51 -18.50 5.24
N PRO A 48 19.90 -18.19 6.40
CA PRO A 48 18.88 -19.07 6.96
C PRO A 48 17.75 -19.22 5.91
N LEU A 49 17.11 -20.39 5.87
CA LEU A 49 16.01 -20.66 4.95
C LEU A 49 14.65 -20.24 5.50
N ARG A 50 14.57 -20.06 6.82
CA ARG A 50 13.37 -19.64 7.56
C ARG A 50 13.80 -18.78 8.73
N VAL A 51 12.91 -17.89 9.13
CA VAL A 51 13.07 -17.02 10.30
C VAL A 51 11.84 -17.23 11.15
N PHE A 52 12.01 -17.73 12.38
CA PHE A 52 10.92 -17.91 13.33
C PHE A 52 11.13 -17.13 14.62
N THR A 53 12.37 -16.71 14.86
CA THR A 53 12.81 -16.05 16.07
C THR A 53 13.54 -14.76 15.74
N THR A 54 13.68 -13.89 16.74
CA THR A 54 14.49 -12.67 16.59
C THR A 54 15.93 -13.02 16.27
N GLU A 55 16.46 -14.08 16.87
CA GLU A 55 17.82 -14.58 16.66
C GLU A 55 18.05 -15.06 15.22
N ASP A 56 17.09 -15.79 14.64
CA ASP A 56 17.15 -16.18 13.21
C ASP A 56 17.18 -14.95 12.30
N GLY A 57 16.36 -13.95 12.63
CA GLY A 57 16.29 -12.69 11.89
C GLY A 57 17.57 -11.87 12.01
N GLU A 58 18.21 -11.86 13.18
CA GLU A 58 19.52 -11.24 13.37
C GLU A 58 20.60 -11.95 12.56
N ALA A 59 20.59 -13.29 12.51
CA ALA A 59 21.50 -14.05 11.68
C ALA A 59 21.30 -13.78 10.18
N ALA A 60 20.04 -13.64 9.74
CA ALA A 60 19.71 -13.21 8.38
C ALA A 60 20.24 -11.79 8.09
N ALA A 61 20.04 -10.85 9.01
CA ALA A 61 20.53 -9.48 8.87
C ALA A 61 22.07 -9.42 8.79
N ASP A 62 22.77 -10.22 9.60
CA ASP A 62 24.23 -10.34 9.57
C ASP A 62 24.72 -10.89 8.23
N PHE A 63 24.05 -11.93 7.71
CA PHE A 63 24.33 -12.47 6.38
C PHE A 63 24.15 -11.39 5.30
N PHE A 64 22.99 -10.74 5.25
CA PHE A 64 22.69 -9.71 4.26
C PHE A 64 23.64 -8.52 4.36
N CYS A 65 23.97 -8.04 5.56
CA CYS A 65 24.92 -6.95 5.74
C CYS A 65 26.32 -7.34 5.25
N ARG A 66 26.82 -8.52 5.63
CA ARG A 66 28.13 -8.99 5.19
C ARG A 66 28.20 -9.11 3.67
N GLU A 67 27.24 -9.81 3.08
CA GLU A 67 27.24 -10.08 1.65
C GLU A 67 26.97 -8.83 0.82
N LEU A 68 26.07 -7.95 1.28
CA LEU A 68 25.82 -6.73 0.54
C LEU A 68 26.94 -5.73 0.68
N GLY A 69 27.72 -5.78 1.78
CA GLY A 69 28.85 -4.91 2.19
C GLY A 69 28.44 -3.76 3.15
N MET A 70 27.32 -3.91 3.84
CA MET A 70 26.77 -2.91 4.77
C MET A 70 27.32 -3.09 6.19
N GLY A 71 27.38 -2.00 6.94
CA GLY A 71 27.70 -2.03 8.36
C GLY A 71 26.51 -2.50 9.20
N THR A 72 26.58 -3.71 9.74
CA THR A 72 25.55 -4.25 10.64
C THR A 72 25.25 -3.32 11.82
N SER A 73 26.29 -2.78 12.49
CA SER A 73 26.10 -1.87 13.62
C SER A 73 25.43 -0.55 13.22
N ALA A 74 25.64 -0.07 11.99
CA ALA A 74 24.94 1.10 11.47
C ALA A 74 23.46 0.79 11.21
N LEU A 75 23.16 -0.36 10.59
CA LEU A 75 21.79 -0.82 10.34
C LEU A 75 21.02 -1.03 11.65
N ARG A 76 21.63 -1.67 12.67
CA ARG A 76 21.01 -1.87 13.99
C ARG A 76 20.69 -0.55 14.69
N ARG A 77 21.63 0.42 14.65
CA ARG A 77 21.39 1.77 15.20
C ARG A 77 20.24 2.48 14.49
N TRP A 78 20.20 2.41 13.16
CA TRP A 78 19.12 2.97 12.36
C TRP A 78 17.76 2.37 12.74
N ARG A 79 17.65 1.05 12.75
CA ARG A 79 16.40 0.33 13.09
C ARG A 79 15.94 0.62 14.51
N SER A 80 16.86 0.60 15.48
CA SER A 80 16.55 0.96 16.87
C SER A 80 16.04 2.40 16.99
N GLY A 81 16.70 3.34 16.29
CA GLY A 81 16.28 4.74 16.25
C GLY A 81 14.91 4.94 15.59
N LEU A 82 14.60 4.18 14.53
CA LEU A 82 13.26 4.17 13.92
C LEU A 82 12.20 3.70 14.91
N THR A 83 12.42 2.57 15.57
CA THR A 83 11.48 2.02 16.57
C THR A 83 11.26 2.99 17.72
N GLU A 84 12.32 3.58 18.26
CA GLU A 84 12.22 4.55 19.36
C GLU A 84 11.49 5.83 18.92
N ALA A 85 11.81 6.36 17.74
CA ALA A 85 11.15 7.55 17.21
C ALA A 85 9.67 7.28 16.90
N ALA A 86 9.33 6.12 16.34
CA ALA A 86 7.95 5.74 16.06
C ALA A 86 7.15 5.59 17.37
N ARG A 87 7.74 4.96 18.40
CA ARG A 87 7.12 4.86 19.72
C ARG A 87 6.87 6.25 20.32
N ARG A 88 7.84 7.16 20.26
CA ARG A 88 7.65 8.54 20.73
C ARG A 88 6.55 9.27 19.96
N ARG A 89 6.48 9.13 18.64
CA ARG A 89 5.43 9.76 17.81
C ARG A 89 4.03 9.27 18.15
N TRP A 90 3.87 7.95 18.26
CA TRP A 90 2.54 7.33 18.34
C TRP A 90 2.06 7.09 19.77
N TRP A 91 2.94 6.94 20.76
CA TRP A 91 2.57 6.76 22.19
C TRP A 91 2.99 7.93 23.10
N GLY A 92 3.86 8.84 22.64
CA GLY A 92 4.44 9.90 23.48
C GLY A 92 3.57 11.15 23.68
N GLY A 93 2.35 11.20 23.13
CA GLY A 93 1.44 12.34 23.27
C GLY A 93 1.80 13.57 22.44
N GLU A 94 2.89 13.54 21.65
CA GLU A 94 3.29 14.58 20.70
C GLU A 94 2.44 14.53 19.42
N HIS A 95 1.14 14.74 19.54
CA HIS A 95 0.20 14.72 18.41
C HIS A 95 -0.09 16.12 17.85
N SER A 96 0.54 17.16 18.40
CA SER A 96 0.35 18.54 17.98
C SER A 96 1.69 19.18 17.63
N LEU A 97 2.01 19.22 16.34
CA LEU A 97 3.02 20.17 15.86
C LEU A 97 2.35 21.54 15.73
N PRO A 98 2.87 22.60 16.38
CA PRO A 98 2.51 23.95 15.98
C PRO A 98 3.06 24.18 14.57
N GLN A 99 2.18 24.18 13.57
CA GLN A 99 2.56 24.55 12.20
C GLN A 99 3.14 25.96 12.21
N ARG A 100 4.43 26.09 11.94
CA ARG A 100 5.08 27.39 11.81
C ARG A 100 4.75 27.95 10.42
N GLY A 101 3.61 28.64 10.31
CA GLY A 101 3.27 29.45 9.14
C GLY A 101 2.19 28.93 8.18
N ALA A 102 1.48 27.84 8.51
CA ALA A 102 0.30 27.40 7.76
C ALA A 102 -0.97 27.46 8.63
N SER A 103 -2.12 27.69 7.99
CA SER A 103 -3.45 27.80 8.62
C SER A 103 -3.66 26.74 9.71
N PRO A 104 -4.32 27.05 10.83
CA PRO A 104 -4.38 26.17 11.98
C PRO A 104 -5.06 24.85 11.60
N ALA A 105 -4.25 23.80 11.42
CA ALA A 105 -4.74 22.43 11.34
C ALA A 105 -5.52 22.13 12.62
N LEU A 106 -6.69 21.49 12.46
CA LEU A 106 -7.50 21.08 13.60
C LEU A 106 -6.77 20.00 14.40
N PRO A 107 -7.06 19.86 15.70
CA PRO A 107 -6.50 18.80 16.53
C PRO A 107 -6.73 17.43 15.89
N THR A 108 -5.70 16.58 15.89
CA THR A 108 -5.77 15.20 15.41
C THR A 108 -6.88 14.45 16.15
N ASN A 109 -7.76 13.77 15.42
CA ASN A 109 -8.79 12.93 16.02
C ASN A 109 -8.12 11.75 16.75
N VAL A 110 -8.42 11.60 18.04
CA VAL A 110 -7.86 10.55 18.91
C VAL A 110 -8.07 9.16 18.32
N HIS A 111 -9.20 8.92 17.64
CA HIS A 111 -9.48 7.63 17.02
C HIS A 111 -8.53 7.29 15.86
N ASP A 112 -7.98 8.28 15.15
CA ASP A 112 -6.97 8.02 14.13
C ASP A 112 -5.64 7.59 14.76
N VAL A 113 -5.27 8.19 15.90
CA VAL A 113 -4.05 7.81 16.62
C VAL A 113 -4.20 6.40 17.19
N LEU A 114 -5.34 6.10 17.83
CA LEU A 114 -5.65 4.75 18.32
C LEU A 114 -5.66 3.71 17.20
N PHE A 115 -6.13 4.08 16.01
CA PHE A 115 -6.06 3.22 14.83
C PHE A 115 -4.60 2.91 14.45
N VAL A 116 -3.74 3.93 14.37
CA VAL A 116 -2.32 3.72 14.04
C VAL A 116 -1.64 2.84 15.09
N GLN A 117 -1.91 3.05 16.38
CA GLN A 117 -1.39 2.21 17.46
C GLN A 117 -1.85 0.76 17.31
N SER A 118 -3.14 0.53 17.07
CA SER A 118 -3.70 -0.81 16.83
C SER A 118 -3.09 -1.44 15.57
N ALA A 119 -2.91 -0.70 14.47
CA ALA A 119 -2.29 -1.25 13.27
C ALA A 119 -0.83 -1.70 13.53
N ILE A 120 -0.08 -0.98 14.36
CA ILE A 120 1.29 -1.37 14.76
C ILE A 120 1.26 -2.61 15.66
N GLU A 121 0.37 -2.68 16.64
CA GLU A 121 0.33 -3.77 17.63
C GLU A 121 -0.31 -5.05 17.08
N ASP A 122 -1.49 -4.91 16.46
CA ASP A 122 -2.38 -5.98 16.02
C ASP A 122 -2.08 -6.47 14.61
N LEU A 123 -1.68 -5.56 13.70
CA LEU A 123 -1.37 -5.88 12.30
C LEU A 123 0.14 -5.92 11.99
N LYS A 124 0.99 -5.65 12.99
CA LYS A 124 2.46 -5.55 12.82
C LYS A 124 2.89 -4.53 11.77
N ALA A 125 2.10 -3.48 11.60
CA ALA A 125 2.44 -2.40 10.69
C ALA A 125 3.69 -1.65 11.17
N VAL A 126 4.50 -1.20 10.20
CA VAL A 126 5.56 -0.24 10.43
C VAL A 126 5.10 1.12 9.91
N VAL A 127 4.99 2.10 10.79
CA VAL A 127 4.59 3.47 10.45
C VAL A 127 5.74 4.41 10.75
N SER A 128 6.24 5.08 9.71
CA SER A 128 7.42 5.93 9.80
C SER A 128 7.24 7.07 10.82
N PRO A 129 8.27 7.38 11.63
CA PRO A 129 8.22 8.48 12.59
C PRO A 129 8.19 9.87 11.93
N PHE A 130 8.44 9.93 10.62
CA PHE A 130 8.37 11.15 9.83
C PHE A 130 6.95 11.53 9.43
N LEU A 131 5.96 10.78 9.92
CA LEU A 131 4.55 10.99 9.63
C LEU A 131 3.81 11.46 10.88
N THR A 132 2.80 12.29 10.65
CA THR A 132 1.78 12.63 11.63
C THR A 132 0.41 12.59 10.96
N LEU A 133 -0.65 12.66 11.76
CA LEU A 133 -2.02 12.76 11.27
C LEU A 133 -2.56 14.15 11.54
N ALA A 134 -3.21 14.74 10.54
CA ALA A 134 -3.89 16.02 10.69
C ALA A 134 -5.17 16.06 9.87
N THR A 135 -6.15 16.80 10.37
CA THR A 135 -7.38 17.09 9.61
C THR A 135 -7.13 18.27 8.69
N LEU A 136 -7.27 18.03 7.39
CA LEU A 136 -7.07 19.05 6.36
C LEU A 136 -8.33 19.89 6.18
N ARG A 137 -8.17 21.22 6.06
CA ARG A 137 -9.26 22.10 5.60
C ARG A 137 -9.24 22.15 4.08
N GLY A 138 -10.25 21.55 3.45
CA GLY A 138 -10.49 21.69 2.02
C GLY A 138 -11.20 23.01 1.70
N ARG A 139 -11.21 23.39 0.41
CA ARG A 139 -11.93 24.57 -0.10
C ARG A 139 -13.46 24.48 0.06
N SER A 140 -14.03 23.27 0.22
CA SER A 140 -15.48 23.04 0.37
C SER A 140 -15.89 22.51 1.75
N GLY A 141 -14.98 22.37 2.71
CA GLY A 141 -15.29 21.81 4.04
C GLY A 141 -14.11 21.11 4.70
N VAL A 142 -14.39 20.39 5.78
CA VAL A 142 -13.42 19.55 6.49
C VAL A 142 -13.15 18.31 5.63
N CYS A 143 -11.94 18.16 5.09
CA CYS A 143 -11.48 16.87 4.57
C CYS A 143 -11.20 15.95 5.76
N GLY A 144 -11.37 14.64 5.57
CA GLY A 144 -10.94 13.65 6.55
C GLY A 144 -9.47 13.82 6.96
N SER A 145 -9.06 13.17 8.04
CA SER A 145 -7.66 13.20 8.47
C SER A 145 -6.76 12.41 7.52
N SER A 146 -5.57 12.95 7.27
CA SER A 146 -4.58 12.39 6.36
C SER A 146 -3.19 12.36 6.99
N PHE A 147 -2.29 11.57 6.41
CA PHE A 147 -0.89 11.54 6.79
C PHE A 147 -0.15 12.74 6.21
N LEU A 148 0.56 13.47 7.07
CA LEU A 148 1.44 14.58 6.69
C LEU A 148 2.89 14.27 7.05
N ALA A 149 3.82 14.77 6.24
CA ALA A 149 5.24 14.72 6.56
C ALA A 149 5.58 15.71 7.69
N THR A 150 6.27 15.24 8.72
CA THR A 150 6.73 16.10 9.84
C THR A 150 8.05 16.82 9.54
N GLN A 151 8.68 16.47 8.42
CA GLN A 151 9.94 17.03 7.94
C GLN A 151 10.09 16.71 6.45
N ARG A 152 11.11 17.25 5.80
CA ARG A 152 11.47 16.86 4.42
C ARG A 152 11.79 15.36 4.33
N ILE A 153 11.17 14.66 3.38
CA ILE A 153 11.38 13.23 3.11
C ILE A 153 11.96 13.06 1.70
N PRO A 154 13.17 12.49 1.55
CA PRO A 154 13.76 12.24 0.23
C PRO A 154 13.05 11.09 -0.51
N PRO A 155 13.22 10.97 -1.84
CA PRO A 155 12.71 9.84 -2.61
C PRO A 155 13.27 8.50 -2.12
N GLY A 156 12.44 7.46 -2.14
CA GLY A 156 12.76 6.08 -1.81
C GLY A 156 12.67 5.71 -0.33
N MET A 157 12.27 6.65 0.53
CA MET A 157 12.08 6.38 1.96
C MET A 157 10.82 5.55 2.18
N TYR A 158 10.90 4.51 2.99
CA TYR A 158 9.73 3.76 3.46
C TYR A 158 8.93 4.59 4.45
N LEU A 159 7.61 4.62 4.24
CA LEU A 159 6.66 5.45 4.97
C LEU A 159 5.70 4.58 5.77
N LEU A 160 5.14 3.57 5.12
CA LEU A 160 4.24 2.60 5.71
C LEU A 160 4.64 1.21 5.23
N SER A 161 4.56 0.22 6.10
CA SER A 161 4.72 -1.19 5.70
C SER A 161 3.76 -2.06 6.47
N LEU A 162 3.20 -3.06 5.80
CA LEU A 162 2.19 -3.95 6.36
C LEU A 162 2.44 -5.38 5.87
N PRO A 163 2.38 -6.41 6.74
CA PRO A 163 2.44 -7.79 6.29
C PRO A 163 1.31 -8.08 5.30
N VAL A 164 1.58 -8.85 4.25
CA VAL A 164 0.56 -9.19 3.25
C VAL A 164 -0.63 -9.95 3.87
N GLU A 165 -0.38 -10.72 4.93
CA GLU A 165 -1.44 -11.41 5.70
C GLU A 165 -2.45 -10.46 6.37
N ALA A 166 -2.07 -9.20 6.59
CA ALA A 166 -2.97 -8.19 7.16
C ALA A 166 -3.83 -7.46 6.11
N LEU A 167 -3.67 -7.77 4.82
CA LEU A 167 -4.52 -7.25 3.75
C LEU A 167 -5.78 -8.12 3.63
N MET A 168 -6.89 -7.50 3.24
CA MET A 168 -8.13 -8.20 2.95
C MET A 168 -8.28 -8.31 1.44
N PHE A 169 -8.37 -9.53 0.92
CA PHE A 169 -8.56 -9.81 -0.50
C PHE A 169 -9.89 -10.51 -0.73
N ALA A 170 -10.72 -9.98 -1.63
CA ALA A 170 -11.93 -10.64 -2.08
C ALA A 170 -11.66 -11.60 -3.23
N HIS A 171 -12.19 -12.81 -3.13
CA HIS A 171 -12.08 -13.87 -4.13
C HIS A 171 -13.43 -14.59 -4.31
N PRO A 172 -14.44 -13.89 -4.82
CA PRO A 172 -15.79 -14.44 -4.88
C PRO A 172 -15.87 -15.50 -5.98
N PRO A 173 -16.88 -16.40 -5.92
CA PRO A 173 -17.17 -17.29 -7.03
C PRO A 173 -17.37 -16.52 -8.35
N PRO A 174 -16.96 -17.09 -9.49
CA PRO A 174 -17.08 -16.39 -10.77
C PRO A 174 -18.56 -16.16 -11.13
N ALA A 175 -18.89 -14.93 -11.53
CA ALA A 175 -20.20 -14.57 -12.08
C ALA A 175 -20.11 -14.32 -13.58
N SER A 176 -21.17 -14.68 -14.32
CA SER A 176 -21.26 -14.45 -15.77
C SER A 176 -21.55 -12.99 -16.12
N ASP A 177 -22.20 -12.27 -15.21
CA ASP A 177 -22.57 -10.86 -15.37
C ASP A 177 -21.52 -9.95 -14.69
N PRO A 178 -20.93 -8.97 -15.39
CA PRO A 178 -19.91 -8.08 -14.83
C PRO A 178 -20.38 -7.22 -13.66
N ILE A 179 -21.64 -6.78 -13.64
CA ILE A 179 -22.19 -5.94 -12.57
C ILE A 179 -22.39 -6.76 -11.30
N THR A 180 -22.98 -7.95 -11.44
CA THR A 180 -23.10 -8.93 -10.35
C THR A 180 -21.71 -9.30 -9.81
N SER A 181 -20.74 -9.56 -10.68
CA SER A 181 -19.35 -9.82 -10.30
C SER A 181 -18.79 -8.68 -9.45
N PHE A 182 -18.93 -7.43 -9.90
CA PHE A 182 -18.51 -6.25 -9.15
C PHE A 182 -19.08 -6.23 -7.72
N PHE A 183 -20.39 -6.44 -7.56
CA PHE A 183 -21.00 -6.45 -6.23
C PHE A 183 -20.59 -7.64 -5.38
N MET A 184 -20.29 -8.80 -5.97
CA MET A 184 -19.75 -9.94 -5.21
C MET A 184 -18.38 -9.62 -4.59
N TYR A 185 -17.49 -8.94 -5.31
CA TYR A 185 -16.21 -8.48 -4.75
C TYR A 185 -16.40 -7.47 -3.61
N VAL A 186 -17.30 -6.50 -3.81
CA VAL A 186 -17.64 -5.53 -2.75
C VAL A 186 -18.20 -6.23 -1.53
N GLU A 187 -19.15 -7.13 -1.74
CA GLU A 187 -19.85 -7.80 -0.67
C GLU A 187 -18.96 -8.72 0.14
N GLU A 188 -18.02 -9.42 -0.50
CA GLU A 188 -17.07 -10.26 0.22
C GLU A 188 -16.17 -9.43 1.15
N LEU A 189 -15.70 -8.25 0.70
CA LEU A 189 -14.95 -7.32 1.57
C LEU A 189 -15.82 -6.82 2.74
N VAL A 190 -17.10 -6.50 2.48
CA VAL A 190 -18.06 -6.17 3.56
C VAL A 190 -18.19 -7.33 4.53
N GLY A 191 -18.32 -8.57 4.04
CA GLY A 191 -18.37 -9.79 4.84
C GLY A 191 -17.14 -9.95 5.74
N GLN A 192 -15.94 -9.77 5.18
CA GLN A 192 -14.68 -9.83 5.93
C GLN A 192 -14.61 -8.76 7.03
N LEU A 193 -15.04 -7.52 6.76
CA LEU A 193 -15.08 -6.45 7.75
C LEU A 193 -16.10 -6.70 8.87
N VAL A 194 -17.27 -7.26 8.54
CA VAL A 194 -18.29 -7.63 9.53
C VAL A 194 -17.77 -8.75 10.43
N VAL A 195 -17.18 -9.80 9.85
CA VAL A 195 -16.58 -10.92 10.62
C VAL A 195 -15.43 -10.44 11.50
N ALA A 196 -14.56 -9.57 10.98
CA ALA A 196 -13.46 -9.03 11.76
C ALA A 196 -13.89 -8.10 12.90
N GLY A 197 -15.12 -7.56 12.81
CA GLY A 197 -15.76 -6.83 13.89
C GLY A 197 -16.30 -7.72 15.02
N ASP A 198 -16.46 -9.02 14.76
CA ASP A 198 -16.88 -10.01 15.75
C ASP A 198 -15.63 -10.51 16.51
N GLU A 199 -15.71 -10.62 17.84
CA GLU A 199 -14.56 -11.05 18.67
C GLU A 199 -14.15 -12.49 18.34
N VAL A 200 -12.97 -12.68 17.73
CA VAL A 200 -12.41 -14.01 17.48
C VAL A 200 -11.40 -14.37 18.56
N THR A 201 -11.77 -15.31 19.44
CA THR A 201 -10.88 -15.92 20.43
C THR A 201 -10.09 -17.08 19.81
N GLY A 202 -9.05 -16.78 19.03
CA GLY A 202 -8.10 -17.76 18.50
C GLY A 202 -6.83 -17.88 19.35
N LYS A 203 -6.20 -19.07 19.39
CA LYS A 203 -4.93 -19.32 20.11
C LYS A 203 -3.66 -19.10 19.25
N ASP A 204 -3.81 -19.00 17.93
CA ASP A 204 -2.71 -18.72 17.00
C ASP A 204 -2.70 -17.22 16.65
N TRP A 205 -1.51 -16.62 16.51
CA TRP A 205 -1.41 -15.22 16.07
C TRP A 205 -1.98 -15.08 14.65
N ARG A 206 -2.99 -14.24 14.50
CA ARG A 206 -3.54 -13.76 13.23
C ARG A 206 -3.70 -12.25 13.34
N PRO A 207 -3.49 -11.48 12.26
CA PRO A 207 -3.78 -10.05 12.27
C PRO A 207 -5.21 -9.80 12.74
N SER A 208 -5.37 -8.98 13.78
CA SER A 208 -6.69 -8.60 14.30
C SER A 208 -7.11 -7.29 13.67
N HIS A 209 -8.09 -7.31 12.77
CA HIS A 209 -8.62 -6.10 12.13
C HIS A 209 -9.67 -5.38 12.99
N SER A 210 -9.90 -5.80 14.24
CA SER A 210 -10.90 -5.21 15.13
C SER A 210 -10.67 -3.70 15.34
N GLY A 211 -9.42 -3.25 15.53
CA GLY A 211 -9.10 -1.84 15.65
C GLY A 211 -9.31 -1.05 14.35
N TYR A 212 -9.04 -1.66 13.20
CA TYR A 212 -9.36 -1.08 11.89
C TYR A 212 -10.88 -0.93 11.68
N VAL A 213 -11.66 -1.97 11.99
CA VAL A 213 -13.14 -1.92 11.94
C VAL A 213 -13.70 -0.85 12.89
N ASN A 214 -13.18 -0.77 14.11
CA ASN A 214 -13.56 0.23 15.10
C ASN A 214 -13.24 1.66 14.63
N TYR A 215 -12.08 1.84 14.00
CA TYR A 215 -11.70 3.10 13.36
C TYR A 215 -12.69 3.51 12.26
N LEU A 216 -12.99 2.60 11.33
CA LEU A 216 -13.96 2.84 10.26
C LEU A 216 -15.31 3.29 10.85
N LYS A 217 -15.84 2.57 11.84
CA LYS A 217 -17.13 2.87 12.49
C LYS A 217 -17.15 4.20 13.23
N LYS A 218 -16.04 4.60 13.86
CA LYS A 218 -15.99 5.80 14.73
C LYS A 218 -15.53 7.07 14.02
N SER A 219 -14.76 6.94 12.96
CA SER A 219 -13.99 8.07 12.40
C SER A 219 -14.27 8.33 10.93
N VAL A 220 -14.75 7.35 10.19
CA VAL A 220 -14.94 7.49 8.74
C VAL A 220 -16.40 7.78 8.45
N ILE A 221 -16.63 8.88 7.77
CA ILE A 221 -17.94 9.29 7.26
C ILE A 221 -18.05 8.73 5.84
N PRO A 222 -19.16 8.05 5.49
CA PRO A 222 -19.35 7.53 4.14
C PRO A 222 -19.39 8.68 3.13
N SER A 223 -18.77 8.48 1.98
CA SER A 223 -18.80 9.44 0.88
C SER A 223 -20.19 9.49 0.23
N ASN A 224 -20.53 10.61 -0.43
CA ASN A 224 -21.70 10.67 -1.30
C ASN A 224 -21.46 9.90 -2.61
N ASN A 225 -21.43 8.58 -2.53
CA ASN A 225 -21.17 7.65 -3.63
C ASN A 225 -22.35 6.70 -3.82
N LEU A 226 -22.19 5.61 -4.58
CA LEU A 226 -23.29 4.77 -5.09
C LEU A 226 -24.49 4.57 -4.13
N PRO A 227 -24.34 4.19 -2.84
CA PRO A 227 -25.48 3.96 -1.96
C PRO A 227 -26.27 5.21 -1.56
N PHE A 228 -25.64 6.38 -1.62
CA PHE A 228 -26.19 7.66 -1.15
C PHE A 228 -26.39 8.69 -2.26
N LEU A 229 -25.84 8.43 -3.45
CA LEU A 229 -25.91 9.31 -4.60
C LEU A 229 -27.26 9.18 -5.30
N GLU A 230 -27.94 10.30 -5.52
CA GLU A 230 -29.26 10.32 -6.17
C GLU A 230 -29.15 10.13 -7.69
N ARG A 231 -30.18 9.55 -8.30
CA ARG A 231 -30.22 9.29 -9.76
C ARG A 231 -30.08 10.57 -10.57
N GLU A 232 -30.69 11.65 -10.09
CA GLU A 232 -30.67 12.96 -10.70
C GLU A 232 -29.24 13.52 -10.76
N GLU A 233 -28.44 13.32 -9.72
CA GLU A 233 -27.05 13.79 -9.65
C GLU A 233 -26.20 13.11 -10.72
N ILE A 234 -26.33 11.79 -10.87
CA ILE A 234 -25.62 11.02 -11.91
C ILE A 234 -26.07 11.48 -13.30
N THR A 235 -27.37 11.64 -13.48
CA THR A 235 -27.96 12.09 -14.75
C THR A 235 -27.46 13.50 -15.13
N GLN A 236 -27.26 14.38 -14.14
CA GLN A 236 -26.67 15.71 -14.37
C GLN A 236 -25.20 15.62 -14.79
N ILE A 237 -24.38 14.80 -14.12
CA ILE A 237 -22.97 14.57 -14.48
C ILE A 237 -22.87 14.09 -15.94
N LEU A 238 -23.70 13.12 -16.32
CA LEU A 238 -23.72 12.56 -17.67
C LEU A 238 -24.19 13.55 -18.74
N LYS A 239 -25.05 14.52 -18.39
CA LYS A 239 -25.53 15.56 -19.30
C LYS A 239 -24.52 16.70 -19.48
N MET A 240 -23.83 17.11 -18.41
CA MET A 240 -22.86 18.21 -18.44
C MET A 240 -21.73 17.97 -19.47
N GLY A 241 -21.27 16.72 -19.63
CA GLY A 241 -20.27 16.38 -20.64
C GLY A 241 -20.78 16.41 -22.09
N LYS A 242 -22.10 16.37 -22.32
CA LYS A 242 -22.67 16.44 -23.68
C LYS A 242 -22.73 17.88 -24.19
N THR A 243 -22.96 18.86 -23.31
CA THR A 243 -23.08 20.28 -23.68
C THR A 243 -21.77 20.93 -24.11
N THR A 244 -20.62 20.46 -23.63
CA THR A 244 -19.29 20.94 -24.04
C THR A 244 -18.81 20.36 -25.37
N THR A 245 -19.34 19.19 -25.76
CA THR A 245 -18.91 18.48 -26.98
C THR A 245 -19.77 18.81 -28.20
N SER A 246 -20.93 19.45 -28.02
CA SER A 246 -21.90 19.76 -29.08
C SER A 246 -21.60 21.01 -29.93
N LEU A 247 -20.41 21.59 -29.84
CA LEU A 247 -20.00 22.74 -30.68
C LEU A 247 -19.29 22.34 -32.00
N GLY A 248 -19.17 21.05 -32.30
CA GLY A 248 -18.71 20.57 -33.60
C GLY A 248 -19.24 19.18 -33.89
N GLU A 249 -19.71 18.96 -35.12
CA GLU A 249 -20.13 17.67 -35.68
C GLU A 249 -21.52 17.14 -35.30
N ALA A 250 -22.54 17.82 -35.84
CA ALA A 250 -23.77 17.13 -36.22
C ALA A 250 -23.51 16.26 -37.46
N LYS A 251 -23.37 14.93 -37.31
CA LYS A 251 -23.68 13.97 -38.36
C LYS A 251 -23.94 12.56 -37.82
N ASN A 252 -25.21 12.15 -37.99
CA ASN A 252 -25.75 10.80 -38.10
C ASN A 252 -24.82 9.61 -37.83
N SER A 253 -25.06 8.90 -36.73
CA SER A 253 -24.87 7.44 -36.67
C SER A 253 -25.92 6.77 -35.80
N SER A 254 -26.16 5.51 -36.13
CA SER A 254 -27.32 4.67 -35.88
C SER A 254 -27.65 4.35 -34.43
N LYS A 255 -28.95 4.11 -34.19
CA LYS A 255 -29.56 3.50 -33.00
C LYS A 255 -28.79 2.27 -32.49
N GLN A 256 -27.96 2.49 -31.50
CA GLN A 256 -27.77 1.56 -30.39
C GLN A 256 -27.63 2.48 -29.17
N SER A 257 -28.74 2.69 -28.46
CA SER A 257 -28.70 3.35 -27.16
C SER A 257 -28.01 2.39 -26.20
N SER A 258 -26.68 2.33 -26.25
CA SER A 258 -25.88 1.72 -25.19
C SER A 258 -26.26 2.50 -23.92
N LYS A 259 -26.98 1.84 -23.01
CA LYS A 259 -27.27 2.40 -21.70
C LYS A 259 -25.94 2.80 -21.05
N SER A 260 -25.95 3.90 -20.30
CA SER A 260 -24.73 4.39 -19.64
C SER A 260 -24.32 3.36 -18.57
N PRO A 261 -23.09 2.83 -18.60
CA PRO A 261 -22.65 1.85 -17.61
C PRO A 261 -22.73 2.35 -16.16
N ALA A 262 -22.56 3.67 -15.95
CA ALA A 262 -22.72 4.30 -14.65
C ALA A 262 -24.18 4.26 -14.16
N LEU A 263 -25.15 4.49 -15.06
CA LEU A 263 -26.57 4.35 -14.73
C LEU A 263 -26.96 2.89 -14.50
N GLU A 264 -26.42 1.95 -15.28
CA GLU A 264 -26.67 0.52 -15.06
C GLU A 264 -26.18 0.06 -13.69
N LEU A 265 -24.99 0.50 -13.26
CA LEU A 265 -24.48 0.20 -11.92
C LEU A 265 -25.38 0.77 -10.81
N TRP A 266 -25.89 1.98 -11.02
CA TRP A 266 -26.83 2.61 -10.08
C TRP A 266 -28.17 1.90 -10.03
N GLU A 267 -28.77 1.61 -11.20
CA GLU A 267 -30.04 0.88 -11.34
C GLU A 267 -29.93 -0.51 -10.70
N TYR A 268 -28.82 -1.22 -10.90
CA TYR A 268 -28.63 -2.52 -10.29
C TYR A 268 -28.60 -2.45 -8.75
N PHE A 269 -27.88 -1.50 -8.16
CA PHE A 269 -27.84 -1.39 -6.70
C PHE A 269 -29.18 -0.96 -6.10
N HIS A 270 -29.82 0.07 -6.67
CA HIS A 270 -31.01 0.69 -6.09
C HIS A 270 -32.31 0.02 -6.49
N ASP A 271 -32.44 -0.43 -7.74
CA ASP A 271 -33.69 -0.99 -8.26
C ASP A 271 -33.68 -2.54 -8.17
N GLU A 272 -32.59 -3.20 -8.60
CA GLU A 272 -32.53 -4.67 -8.63
C GLU A 272 -32.19 -5.27 -7.26
N MET A 273 -31.10 -4.82 -6.63
CA MET A 273 -30.70 -5.25 -5.28
C MET A 273 -31.54 -4.58 -4.19
N GLN A 274 -32.23 -3.47 -4.50
CA GLN A 274 -32.99 -2.66 -3.54
C GLN A 274 -32.13 -2.13 -2.37
N GLY A 275 -30.82 -1.99 -2.59
CA GLY A 275 -29.83 -1.66 -1.58
C GLY A 275 -29.66 -2.72 -0.49
N LEU A 276 -29.97 -3.99 -0.78
CA LEU A 276 -29.84 -5.10 0.17
C LEU A 276 -28.67 -6.02 -0.20
N PRO A 277 -28.04 -6.72 0.77
CA PRO A 277 -26.99 -7.68 0.47
C PRO A 277 -27.45 -8.80 -0.48
N LEU A 278 -26.55 -9.32 -1.30
CA LEU A 278 -26.75 -10.50 -2.15
C LEU A 278 -26.85 -11.78 -1.31
N SER A 279 -26.01 -11.92 -0.30
CA SER A 279 -25.90 -13.11 0.56
C SER A 279 -26.86 -13.07 1.75
N SER A 280 -27.37 -14.25 2.11
CA SER A 280 -28.19 -14.43 3.31
C SER A 280 -27.42 -14.14 4.59
N TYR A 281 -26.11 -14.39 4.62
CA TYR A 281 -25.25 -14.15 5.78
C TYR A 281 -25.29 -12.69 6.25
N LEU A 282 -25.13 -11.74 5.31
CA LEU A 282 -25.16 -10.32 5.60
C LEU A 282 -26.58 -9.80 5.82
N ARG A 283 -27.58 -10.31 5.09
CA ARG A 283 -29.01 -9.95 5.31
C ARG A 283 -29.48 -10.22 6.74
N GLN A 284 -28.91 -11.23 7.40
CA GLN A 284 -29.24 -11.57 8.78
C GLN A 284 -28.53 -10.69 9.82
N ARG A 285 -27.49 -9.95 9.42
CA ARG A 285 -26.59 -9.21 10.34
C ARG A 285 -26.65 -7.70 10.18
N LEU A 286 -27.00 -7.22 8.99
CA LEU A 286 -26.98 -5.80 8.66
C LEU A 286 -28.39 -5.35 8.29
N SER A 287 -28.78 -4.21 8.84
CA SER A 287 -29.87 -3.40 8.27
C SER A 287 -29.50 -2.88 6.88
N LYS A 288 -30.50 -2.38 6.15
CA LYS A 288 -30.28 -1.77 4.83
C LYS A 288 -29.33 -0.58 4.93
N GLU A 289 -29.48 0.24 5.97
CA GLU A 289 -28.69 1.43 6.24
C GLU A 289 -27.24 1.07 6.58
N GLU A 290 -27.02 0.04 7.41
CA GLU A 290 -25.68 -0.44 7.73
C GLU A 290 -24.99 -1.06 6.52
N TYR A 291 -25.72 -1.80 5.68
CA TYR A 291 -25.16 -2.34 4.44
C TYR A 291 -24.77 -1.23 3.46
N ALA A 292 -25.64 -0.23 3.26
CA ALA A 292 -25.32 0.94 2.43
C ALA A 292 -24.07 1.68 2.94
N TRP A 293 -23.94 1.83 4.26
CA TRP A 293 -22.76 2.42 4.89
C TRP A 293 -21.48 1.61 4.60
N TRP A 294 -21.52 0.29 4.76
CA TRP A 294 -20.38 -0.57 4.47
C TRP A 294 -19.99 -0.59 2.99
N VAL A 295 -20.98 -0.66 2.09
CA VAL A 295 -20.74 -0.61 0.64
C VAL A 295 -20.07 0.71 0.27
N SER A 296 -20.56 1.84 0.80
CA SER A 296 -19.97 3.16 0.55
C SER A 296 -18.50 3.24 0.98
N LEU A 297 -18.16 2.67 2.14
CA LEU A 297 -16.79 2.61 2.63
C LEU A 297 -15.90 1.71 1.77
N VAL A 298 -16.35 0.50 1.47
CA VAL A 298 -15.56 -0.43 0.66
C VAL A 298 -15.28 0.16 -0.71
N LEU A 299 -16.28 0.81 -1.34
CA LEU A 299 -16.13 1.49 -2.62
C LEU A 299 -15.07 2.59 -2.59
N SER A 300 -15.06 3.40 -1.52
CA SER A 300 -14.18 4.58 -1.42
C SER A 300 -12.77 4.26 -0.91
N ARG A 301 -12.54 3.07 -0.33
CA ARG A 301 -11.27 2.71 0.33
C ARG A 301 -10.52 1.54 -0.29
N ARG A 302 -11.17 0.73 -1.13
CA ARG A 302 -10.49 -0.41 -1.77
C ARG A 302 -9.43 0.05 -2.76
N ALA A 303 -8.32 -0.69 -2.80
CA ALA A 303 -7.35 -0.64 -3.87
C ALA A 303 -7.81 -1.56 -5.02
N GLY A 304 -7.92 -0.99 -6.22
CA GLY A 304 -8.43 -1.71 -7.39
C GLY A 304 -9.86 -2.22 -7.17
N ALA A 305 -10.12 -3.46 -7.60
CA ALA A 305 -11.46 -4.04 -7.52
C ALA A 305 -11.71 -4.88 -6.25
N ALA A 306 -10.66 -5.33 -5.55
CA ALA A 306 -10.78 -6.51 -4.69
C ALA A 306 -9.96 -6.47 -3.38
N THR A 307 -9.33 -5.34 -3.03
CA THR A 307 -8.39 -5.33 -1.91
C THR A 307 -8.64 -4.16 -0.97
N LEU A 308 -8.69 -4.42 0.35
CA LEU A 308 -8.55 -3.38 1.37
C LEU A 308 -7.17 -3.49 1.99
N ILE A 309 -6.50 -2.34 2.10
CA ILE A 309 -5.15 -2.23 2.63
C ILE A 309 -5.22 -1.27 3.82
N PRO A 310 -5.37 -1.78 5.07
CA PRO A 310 -5.37 -0.94 6.26
C PRO A 310 -4.17 -0.01 6.30
N LEU A 311 -4.34 1.19 6.86
CA LEU A 311 -3.40 2.33 6.85
C LEU A 311 -3.22 2.99 5.49
N VAL A 312 -2.98 2.20 4.43
CA VAL A 312 -2.73 2.72 3.07
C VAL A 312 -4.00 3.35 2.50
N ASP A 313 -5.16 2.80 2.81
CA ASP A 313 -6.48 3.32 2.43
C ASP A 313 -6.81 4.71 3.02
N LYS A 314 -5.95 5.25 3.91
CA LYS A 314 -6.07 6.60 4.47
C LYS A 314 -5.36 7.67 3.63
N LEU A 315 -4.48 7.27 2.70
CA LEU A 315 -3.85 8.21 1.78
C LEU A 315 -4.88 8.67 0.76
N ASN A 316 -4.98 9.99 0.58
CA ASN A 316 -5.90 10.57 -0.39
C ASN A 316 -5.38 10.45 -1.83
N HIS A 317 -6.30 10.63 -2.78
CA HIS A 317 -5.98 10.67 -4.19
C HIS A 317 -5.28 11.98 -4.57
N ASP A 318 -4.21 11.88 -5.36
CA ASP A 318 -3.66 12.99 -6.14
C ASP A 318 -3.28 12.46 -7.54
N PRO A 319 -3.65 13.15 -8.65
CA PRO A 319 -3.20 12.78 -9.99
C PRO A 319 -1.68 12.72 -10.12
N GLU A 320 -0.94 13.54 -9.37
CA GLU A 320 0.51 13.57 -9.29
C GLU A 320 1.01 13.10 -7.91
N PRO A 321 0.87 11.80 -7.60
CA PRO A 321 1.10 11.29 -6.27
C PRO A 321 2.55 11.45 -5.83
N ASN A 322 2.77 11.52 -4.52
CA ASN A 322 4.11 11.51 -3.96
C ASN A 322 4.52 10.18 -3.34
N CYS A 323 3.56 9.26 -3.18
CA CYS A 323 3.79 7.91 -2.72
C CYS A 323 3.43 6.89 -3.80
N TYR A 324 4.07 5.73 -3.69
CA TYR A 324 3.65 4.51 -4.36
C TYR A 324 3.84 3.33 -3.41
N TYR A 325 3.19 2.21 -3.68
CA TYR A 325 3.42 0.99 -2.92
C TYR A 325 3.69 -0.21 -3.82
N THR A 326 4.58 -1.07 -3.35
CA THR A 326 4.85 -2.38 -3.95
C THR A 326 4.50 -3.46 -2.95
N MET A 327 4.16 -4.64 -3.46
CA MET A 327 3.78 -5.78 -2.66
C MET A 327 4.35 -7.04 -3.31
N ALA A 328 5.08 -7.84 -2.54
CA ALA A 328 5.46 -9.18 -2.94
C ALA A 328 4.35 -10.16 -2.59
N THR A 329 4.16 -11.21 -3.41
CA THR A 329 3.39 -12.39 -3.03
C THR A 329 4.31 -13.47 -2.50
N GLU A 330 3.77 -14.51 -1.87
CA GLU A 330 4.56 -15.70 -1.48
C GLU A 330 5.35 -16.28 -2.67
N GLU A 331 4.78 -16.21 -3.88
CA GLU A 331 5.40 -16.72 -5.11
C GLU A 331 6.50 -15.79 -5.66
N SER A 332 6.36 -14.48 -5.46
CA SER A 332 7.29 -13.48 -6.00
C SER A 332 8.34 -13.00 -4.99
N PHE A 333 8.23 -13.41 -3.72
CA PHE A 333 9.12 -12.98 -2.65
C PHE A 333 10.58 -13.40 -2.89
N CYS A 334 11.48 -12.44 -2.84
CA CYS A 334 12.88 -12.63 -3.21
C CYS A 334 13.84 -11.84 -2.32
N GLY A 335 15.14 -11.95 -2.59
CA GLY A 335 16.18 -11.29 -1.79
C GLY A 335 16.03 -9.77 -1.68
N ILE A 336 15.44 -9.10 -2.67
CA ILE A 336 15.19 -7.65 -2.62
C ILE A 336 14.13 -7.31 -1.58
N ASP A 337 13.13 -8.17 -1.39
CA ASP A 337 12.05 -7.96 -0.43
C ASP A 337 12.60 -8.11 1.01
N VAL A 338 13.52 -9.06 1.24
CA VAL A 338 14.23 -9.15 2.52
C VAL A 338 15.10 -7.91 2.78
N PHE A 339 15.79 -7.41 1.75
CA PHE A 339 16.55 -6.17 1.86
C PHE A 339 15.66 -4.98 2.19
N ASP A 340 14.51 -4.88 1.54
CA ASP A 340 13.52 -3.83 1.77
C ASP A 340 12.92 -3.93 3.19
N ASN A 341 12.59 -5.14 3.67
CA ASN A 341 12.16 -5.41 5.05
C ASN A 341 13.20 -4.93 6.09
N LEU A 342 14.50 -5.17 5.84
CA LEU A 342 15.58 -4.71 6.70
C LEU A 342 15.61 -3.18 6.81
N LEU A 343 15.45 -2.48 5.68
CA LEU A 343 15.51 -1.02 5.62
C LEU A 343 14.25 -0.34 6.15
N ALA A 344 13.08 -0.94 5.90
CA ALA A 344 11.78 -0.46 6.34
C ALA A 344 11.60 -0.52 7.86
N GLY A 345 12.36 -1.37 8.55
CA GLY A 345 12.26 -1.52 10.01
C GLY A 345 11.29 -2.64 10.43
N VAL A 346 10.96 -3.57 9.53
CA VAL A 346 10.15 -4.76 9.82
C VAL A 346 10.79 -5.57 10.96
N PRO A 347 10.05 -6.08 11.96
CA PRO A 347 10.59 -6.90 13.04
C PRO A 347 11.48 -8.05 12.55
N PHE A 348 12.53 -8.39 13.31
CA PHE A 348 13.53 -9.37 12.86
C PHE A 348 12.94 -10.75 12.58
N ASP A 349 12.01 -11.18 13.42
CA ASP A 349 11.25 -12.42 13.32
C ASP A 349 10.30 -12.47 12.11
N LEU A 350 10.09 -11.35 11.40
CA LEU A 350 9.20 -11.25 10.24
C LEU A 350 9.95 -10.88 8.94
N LEU A 351 11.29 -10.89 8.94
CA LEU A 351 12.07 -10.43 7.77
C LEU A 351 11.83 -11.24 6.49
N TYR A 352 11.39 -12.49 6.61
CA TYR A 352 11.14 -13.39 5.48
C TYR A 352 9.66 -13.49 5.11
N GLU A 353 8.82 -12.70 5.77
CA GLU A 353 7.42 -12.58 5.41
C GLU A 353 7.25 -11.55 4.29
N PRO A 354 6.28 -11.76 3.38
CA PRO A 354 5.96 -10.77 2.36
C PRO A 354 5.30 -9.54 2.99
N PHE A 355 5.81 -8.36 2.65
CA PHE A 355 5.25 -7.08 3.07
C PHE A 355 4.82 -6.26 1.85
N LEU A 356 3.78 -5.45 2.06
CA LEU A 356 3.53 -4.28 1.27
C LEU A 356 4.35 -3.12 1.83
N HIS A 357 5.05 -2.39 0.96
CA HIS A 357 5.83 -1.21 1.32
C HIS A 357 5.34 0.01 0.55
N THR A 358 4.85 1.02 1.28
CA THR A 358 4.62 2.36 0.74
C THR A 358 5.87 3.21 0.92
N PHE A 359 6.33 3.83 -0.16
CA PHE A 359 7.53 4.68 -0.15
C PHE A 359 7.33 5.95 -0.98
N SER A 360 8.14 6.96 -0.70
CA SER A 360 8.16 8.22 -1.46
C SER A 360 8.74 8.00 -2.86
N ILE A 361 8.04 8.45 -3.91
CA ILE A 361 8.55 8.39 -5.30
C ILE A 361 9.20 9.69 -5.75
N ARG A 362 8.92 10.78 -5.03
CA ARG A 362 9.58 12.07 -5.14
C ARG A 362 9.88 12.62 -3.76
N GLU A 363 10.54 13.78 -3.72
CA GLU A 363 10.72 14.49 -2.46
C GLU A 363 9.37 15.00 -1.95
N ILE A 364 9.16 14.87 -0.63
CA ILE A 364 7.98 15.36 0.10
C ILE A 364 8.45 16.44 1.07
N GLN A 365 7.82 17.61 1.04
CA GLN A 365 8.16 18.74 1.91
C GLN A 365 7.55 18.58 3.30
N GLU A 366 8.10 19.29 4.29
CA GLU A 366 7.48 19.35 5.62
C GLU A 366 6.06 19.93 5.54
N GLY A 367 5.12 19.27 6.21
CA GLY A 367 3.70 19.62 6.19
C GLY A 367 2.93 19.16 4.95
N GLU A 368 3.61 18.62 3.94
CA GLU A 368 2.97 18.09 2.75
C GLU A 368 2.22 16.79 3.05
N GLU A 369 1.05 16.63 2.43
CA GLU A 369 0.23 15.43 2.53
C GLU A 369 0.81 14.25 1.75
N LEU A 370 0.69 13.05 2.29
CA LEU A 370 0.99 11.82 1.57
C LEU A 370 -0.19 11.40 0.69
N THR A 371 0.07 11.23 -0.61
CA THR A 371 -0.96 10.96 -1.61
C THR A 371 -0.61 9.77 -2.50
N LEU A 372 -1.64 9.06 -2.94
CA LEU A 372 -1.55 7.97 -3.92
C LEU A 372 -2.35 8.34 -5.17
N CYS A 373 -2.00 7.73 -6.30
CA CYS A 373 -2.89 7.75 -7.46
C CYS A 373 -3.81 6.53 -7.37
N TYR A 374 -5.08 6.76 -7.03
CA TYR A 374 -6.10 5.72 -7.14
C TYR A 374 -6.24 5.25 -8.60
N ALA A 375 -6.54 3.96 -8.78
CA ALA A 375 -6.78 3.42 -10.10
C ALA A 375 -8.04 4.04 -10.72
N SER A 376 -7.97 4.43 -11.99
CA SER A 376 -9.14 4.89 -12.73
C SER A 376 -10.25 3.83 -12.70
N PRO A 377 -11.52 4.24 -12.56
CA PRO A 377 -12.63 3.31 -12.34
C PRO A 377 -12.79 2.37 -13.53
N THR A 378 -12.99 1.09 -13.24
CA THR A 378 -13.41 0.09 -14.22
C THR A 378 -14.82 -0.38 -13.88
N ILE A 379 -15.69 -0.48 -14.89
CA ILE A 379 -17.05 -1.04 -14.74
C ILE A 379 -17.04 -2.53 -15.14
N HIS A 380 -15.93 -3.03 -15.69
CA HIS A 380 -15.73 -4.43 -16.03
C HIS A 380 -14.58 -5.01 -15.21
N PRO A 381 -14.87 -5.74 -14.12
CA PRO A 381 -13.87 -6.45 -13.35
C PRO A 381 -13.54 -7.77 -14.06
N ASN A 382 -12.85 -7.73 -15.20
CA ASN A 382 -12.29 -8.95 -15.77
C ASN A 382 -10.77 -8.94 -15.64
N PRO A 383 -10.22 -9.47 -14.52
CA PRO A 383 -8.77 -9.53 -14.32
C PRO A 383 -8.07 -10.53 -15.26
N HIS A 384 -8.81 -11.41 -15.95
CA HIS A 384 -8.25 -12.45 -16.81
C HIS A 384 -8.05 -12.06 -18.28
N SER A 385 -8.38 -10.83 -18.70
CA SER A 385 -8.16 -10.37 -20.08
C SER A 385 -6.80 -9.71 -20.31
N SER A 386 -5.74 -10.14 -19.61
CA SER A 386 -4.36 -9.67 -19.81
C SER A 386 -3.69 -10.22 -21.09
N LYS A 387 -4.47 -10.70 -22.07
CA LYS A 387 -3.96 -11.19 -23.37
C LYS A 387 -3.99 -10.17 -24.51
N SER A 388 -4.15 -8.88 -24.23
CA SER A 388 -3.77 -7.83 -25.19
C SER A 388 -2.55 -7.07 -24.67
N GLY A 389 -1.38 -7.40 -25.21
CA GLY A 389 -0.18 -6.60 -25.05
C GLY A 389 -0.43 -5.18 -25.56
N GLY A 390 -0.36 -4.21 -24.66
CA GLY A 390 -0.55 -2.80 -24.93
C GLY A 390 -0.75 -2.07 -23.60
N GLY A 391 0.34 -1.53 -23.05
CA GLY A 391 0.31 -0.75 -21.83
C GLY A 391 -0.62 0.46 -21.96
N GLY A 392 -1.71 0.45 -21.19
CA GLY A 392 -2.66 1.53 -21.08
C GLY A 392 -3.70 1.13 -20.05
N GLY A 393 -3.76 1.83 -18.91
CA GLY A 393 -4.70 1.55 -17.85
C GLY A 393 -6.14 1.58 -18.37
N GLY A 394 -6.82 0.44 -18.38
CA GLY A 394 -8.16 0.27 -18.94
C GLY A 394 -9.30 0.88 -18.12
N GLY A 395 -9.03 1.96 -17.37
CA GLY A 395 -10.04 2.67 -16.60
C GLY A 395 -10.64 3.84 -17.37
N MET A 396 -11.78 4.33 -16.90
CA MET A 396 -12.51 5.41 -17.55
C MET A 396 -11.90 6.78 -17.20
N SER A 397 -11.62 7.58 -18.22
CA SER A 397 -11.04 8.92 -18.06
C SER A 397 -12.02 9.89 -17.42
N VAL A 398 -11.55 10.68 -16.45
CA VAL A 398 -12.33 11.75 -15.79
C VAL A 398 -12.69 12.90 -16.73
N THR A 399 -12.11 12.94 -17.93
CA THR A 399 -12.49 13.91 -18.97
C THR A 399 -13.82 13.53 -19.63
N SER A 400 -14.23 12.26 -19.56
CA SER A 400 -15.51 11.79 -20.10
C SER A 400 -16.64 11.89 -19.06
N PRO A 401 -17.88 12.24 -19.44
CA PRO A 401 -19.02 12.25 -18.51
C PRO A 401 -19.19 10.91 -17.77
N GLU A 402 -18.99 9.80 -18.48
CA GLU A 402 -19.05 8.45 -17.97
C GLU A 402 -17.96 8.17 -16.92
N GLY A 403 -16.71 8.59 -17.15
CA GLY A 403 -15.66 8.45 -16.15
C GLY A 403 -15.89 9.34 -14.93
N ARG A 404 -16.39 10.56 -15.11
CA ARG A 404 -16.80 11.43 -13.99
C ARG A 404 -17.88 10.78 -13.13
N ALA A 405 -18.90 10.21 -13.77
CA ALA A 405 -19.96 9.49 -13.07
C ALA A 405 -19.43 8.26 -12.34
N ALA A 406 -18.51 7.50 -12.96
CA ALA A 406 -17.87 6.35 -12.33
C ALA A 406 -17.01 6.75 -11.12
N TRP A 407 -16.29 7.89 -11.20
CA TRP A 407 -15.54 8.44 -10.06
C TRP A 407 -16.46 8.81 -8.89
N GLN A 408 -17.56 9.52 -9.19
CA GLN A 408 -18.55 9.87 -8.18
C GLN A 408 -19.19 8.62 -7.55
N LEU A 409 -19.53 7.61 -8.34
CA LEU A 409 -20.16 6.38 -7.85
C LEU A 409 -19.26 5.53 -6.95
N GLN A 410 -17.95 5.51 -7.19
CA GLN A 410 -17.03 4.68 -6.40
C GLN A 410 -16.46 5.46 -5.22
N TRP A 411 -15.85 6.62 -5.44
CA TRP A 411 -15.15 7.35 -4.37
C TRP A 411 -15.94 8.51 -3.78
N GLY A 412 -16.99 8.98 -4.44
CA GLY A 412 -17.81 10.10 -3.98
C GLY A 412 -17.22 11.48 -4.26
N PHE A 413 -16.22 11.55 -5.13
CA PHE A 413 -15.65 12.80 -5.64
C PHE A 413 -15.22 12.63 -7.11
N ILE A 414 -14.96 13.75 -7.78
CA ILE A 414 -14.45 13.78 -9.16
C ILE A 414 -13.09 14.49 -9.15
N PRO A 415 -11.98 13.82 -9.54
CA PRO A 415 -10.67 14.44 -9.65
C PRO A 415 -10.65 15.64 -10.61
N GLU A 416 -9.68 16.55 -10.42
CA GLU A 416 -9.49 17.70 -11.32
C GLU A 416 -9.04 17.30 -12.73
N GLY A 417 -8.32 16.17 -12.85
CA GLY A 417 -7.81 15.62 -14.10
C GLY A 417 -7.38 14.16 -13.93
N ASP A 418 -7.10 13.51 -15.06
CA ASP A 418 -6.49 12.18 -15.03
C ASP A 418 -5.04 12.29 -14.58
N SER A 419 -4.51 11.22 -13.98
CA SER A 419 -3.08 11.15 -13.70
C SER A 419 -2.29 11.21 -15.01
N PRO A 420 -1.22 12.04 -15.09
CA PRO A 420 -0.30 12.00 -16.21
C PRO A 420 0.56 10.72 -16.21
N TYR A 421 0.54 9.94 -15.13
CA TYR A 421 1.30 8.71 -14.98
C TYR A 421 0.41 7.49 -15.16
N SER A 422 0.81 6.59 -16.06
CA SER A 422 0.21 5.27 -16.14
C SER A 422 0.65 4.39 -14.96
N SER A 423 -0.08 3.30 -14.71
CA SER A 423 0.38 2.28 -13.75
C SER A 423 1.74 1.70 -14.12
N THR A 424 2.10 1.67 -15.41
CA THR A 424 3.42 1.19 -15.86
C THR A 424 4.50 2.19 -15.48
N ASP A 425 4.25 3.48 -15.67
CA ASP A 425 5.22 4.53 -15.31
C ASP A 425 5.51 4.51 -13.81
N LEU A 426 4.48 4.40 -12.97
CA LEU A 426 4.66 4.31 -11.52
C LEU A 426 5.42 3.04 -11.09
N LYS A 427 5.21 1.91 -11.78
CA LYS A 427 5.98 0.68 -11.55
C LYS A 427 7.45 0.81 -11.98
N GLU A 428 7.72 1.52 -13.07
CA GLU A 428 9.08 1.79 -13.50
C GLU A 428 9.79 2.71 -12.50
N VAL A 429 9.13 3.76 -12.04
CA VAL A 429 9.65 4.64 -10.97
C VAL A 429 9.96 3.83 -9.71
N ALA A 430 9.07 2.93 -9.30
CA ALA A 430 9.28 2.03 -8.18
C ALA A 430 10.55 1.16 -8.35
N ALA A 431 10.75 0.58 -9.54
CA ALA A 431 11.92 -0.24 -9.83
C ALA A 431 13.23 0.58 -9.78
N ILE A 432 13.23 1.78 -10.37
CA ILE A 432 14.37 2.70 -10.34
C ILE A 432 14.73 3.09 -8.90
N VAL A 433 13.72 3.37 -8.08
CA VAL A 433 13.91 3.70 -6.66
C VAL A 433 14.53 2.52 -5.90
N ALA A 434 14.03 1.30 -6.11
CA ALA A 434 14.59 0.09 -5.49
C ALA A 434 16.05 -0.14 -5.89
N GLU A 435 16.37 -0.01 -7.18
CA GLU A 435 17.75 -0.15 -7.69
C GLU A 435 18.68 0.89 -7.08
N ARG A 436 18.25 2.15 -7.00
CA ARG A 436 19.04 3.22 -6.36
C ARG A 436 19.30 2.95 -4.90
N ARG A 437 18.32 2.44 -4.14
CA ARG A 437 18.51 2.04 -2.72
C ARG A 437 19.60 0.99 -2.59
N VAL A 438 19.54 -0.05 -3.43
CA VAL A 438 20.58 -1.09 -3.47
C VAL A 438 21.94 -0.46 -3.80
N ASN A 439 22.04 0.40 -4.80
CA ASN A 439 23.31 1.04 -5.19
C ASN A 439 23.90 1.96 -4.11
N LEU A 440 23.06 2.65 -3.34
CA LEU A 440 23.48 3.58 -2.30
C LEU A 440 23.66 2.93 -0.91
N ARG A 441 23.39 1.63 -0.76
CA ARG A 441 23.40 0.92 0.53
C ARG A 441 24.66 1.13 1.37
N HIS A 442 25.85 1.26 0.77
CA HIS A 442 27.13 1.48 1.50
C HIS A 442 27.31 2.91 1.97
N HIS A 443 26.73 3.87 1.27
CA HIS A 443 26.75 5.26 1.69
C HIS A 443 25.85 5.46 2.91
N HIS A 444 24.70 4.79 2.94
CA HIS A 444 23.77 4.87 4.08
C HIS A 444 24.19 4.01 5.27
N PHE A 445 24.80 2.84 5.02
CA PHE A 445 25.23 1.90 6.06
C PHE A 445 26.69 1.49 5.84
N PRO A 446 27.66 2.38 6.14
CA PRO A 446 29.08 2.09 5.93
C PRO A 446 29.55 0.96 6.86
N SER A 447 30.38 0.05 6.36
CA SER A 447 31.01 -0.98 7.19
C SER A 447 32.17 -0.39 8.02
N GLY A 448 32.46 -0.97 9.18
CA GLY A 448 33.50 -0.45 10.11
C GLY A 448 34.90 -0.34 9.48
N ALA A 449 35.19 -1.07 8.40
CA ALA A 449 36.43 -0.91 7.63
C ALA A 449 36.53 0.44 6.89
N PHE A 450 35.39 1.10 6.61
CA PHE A 450 35.32 2.43 5.98
C PHE A 450 35.27 3.58 7.00
N GLU A 451 34.88 3.35 8.26
CA GLU A 451 34.92 4.37 9.31
C GLU A 451 36.36 4.86 9.60
N VAL A 452 37.37 4.00 9.42
CA VAL A 452 38.79 4.34 9.64
C VAL A 452 39.36 5.30 8.59
N ASN A 453 38.79 5.33 7.38
CA ASN A 453 39.27 6.21 6.30
C ASN A 453 38.60 7.58 6.29
N ALA A 454 37.37 7.70 6.79
CA ALA A 454 36.70 9.01 6.93
C ALA A 454 37.25 9.84 8.11
N GLY A 455 37.87 9.19 9.10
CA GLY A 455 38.51 9.85 10.24
C GLY A 455 39.92 10.40 9.99
N LYS A 456 40.50 10.20 8.79
CA LYS A 456 41.90 10.61 8.48
C LYS A 456 42.05 11.85 7.59
N THR A 457 40.96 12.49 7.18
CA THR A 457 41.00 13.72 6.35
C THR A 457 40.39 14.94 7.03
N ARG A 458 40.60 15.07 8.35
CA ARG A 458 40.55 16.36 9.03
C ARG A 458 41.82 16.56 9.87
N HIS A 459 42.83 17.12 9.24
CA HIS A 459 43.81 17.97 9.88
C HIS A 459 43.83 19.31 9.15
#